data_AF-A0AA89BJS5-F1
#
_entry.id   AF-A0AA89BJS5-F1
#
_cell.length_a   1.000
_cell.length_b   1.000
_cell.length_c   1.000
_cell.angle_alpha   90.00
_cell.angle_beta   90.00
_cell.angle_gamma   90.00
#
_symmetry.space_group_name_H-M   'P 1'
#
loop_
_entity.id
_entity.type
_entity.pdbx_description
1 polymer ?
#
loop_
_entity_poly.entity_id
_entity_poly.type
_entity_poly.pdbx_seq_one_letter_code
_entity_poly.pdbx_strand_id
1 'polypeptide(L)' 'KPTSLSGVRFLELLSQDEMAFDNLYCVAFELMDAQWLAKGASYMEFNNVLKSTRTQLERELALEDISSVKDLPAYNLLQR' A
#
# COMPACT_ATOMS: atom_id res chain seq x y z
N LYS A 1 16.57 9.26 6.30
CA LYS A 1 15.63 9.00 7.42
C LYS A 1 14.23 9.41 6.98
N PRO A 2 13.21 8.56 7.09
CA PRO A 2 11.85 8.91 6.73
C PRO A 2 11.33 10.04 7.61
N THR A 3 10.52 10.93 7.02
CA THR A 3 9.92 12.09 7.69
C THR A 3 8.42 11.91 7.92
N SER A 4 7.79 10.92 7.28
CA SER A 4 6.38 10.57 7.48
C SER A 4 6.23 9.40 8.47
N LEU A 5 5.13 9.40 9.22
CA LEU A 5 4.78 8.31 10.13
C LEU A 5 4.68 6.96 9.41
N SER A 6 4.05 6.94 8.23
CA SER A 6 3.95 5.75 7.38
C SER A 6 5.31 5.22 6.93
N GLY A 7 6.25 6.12 6.62
CA GLY A 7 7.61 5.75 6.24
C GLY A 7 8.42 5.21 7.42
N VAL A 8 8.26 5.77 8.62
CA VAL A 8 8.87 5.25 9.85
C VAL A 8 8.35 3.84 10.14
N ARG A 9 7.02 3.66 10.14
CA ARG A 9 6.40 2.35 10.37
C ARG A 9 6.79 1.31 9.34
N PHE A 10 6.84 1.68 8.05
CA PHE A 10 7.29 0.73 7.05
C PHE A 10 8.74 0.26 7.27
N LEU A 11 9.64 1.15 7.74
CA LEU A 11 11.01 0.70 8.09
C LEU A 11 11.02 -0.24 9.29
N GLU A 12 10.14 -0.04 10.27
CA GLU A 12 9.99 -0.97 11.41
C GLU A 12 9.52 -2.34 10.92
N LEU A 13 8.49 -2.40 10.05
CA LEU A 13 8.01 -3.64 9.44
C LEU A 13 9.11 -4.34 8.62
N LEU A 14 9.83 -3.56 7.79
CA LEU A 14 10.92 -4.08 6.96
C LEU A 14 12.09 -4.63 7.79
N SER A 15 12.31 -4.10 8.99
CA SER A 15 13.33 -4.65 9.91
C SER A 15 12.93 -5.98 10.54
N GLN A 16 11.65 -6.33 10.52
CA GLN A 16 11.10 -7.53 11.14
C GLN A 16 10.79 -8.64 10.13
N ASP A 17 10.48 -8.27 8.88
CA ASP A 17 10.12 -9.19 7.80
C ASP A 17 10.84 -8.81 6.50
N GLU A 18 11.75 -9.67 6.04
CA GLU A 18 12.49 -9.49 4.78
C GLU A 18 11.54 -9.41 3.57
N MET A 19 10.38 -10.06 3.64
CA MET A 19 9.37 -10.06 2.58
C MET A 19 8.44 -8.84 2.65
N ALA A 20 8.60 -7.94 3.62
CA ALA A 20 7.71 -6.80 3.79
C ALA A 20 7.65 -5.91 2.53
N PHE A 21 8.79 -5.68 1.88
CA PHE A 21 8.82 -4.89 0.65
C PHE A 21 8.08 -5.58 -0.50
N ASP A 22 8.36 -6.86 -0.75
CA ASP A 22 7.74 -7.62 -1.84
C ASP A 22 6.22 -7.72 -1.65
N ASN A 23 5.79 -8.03 -0.42
CA ASN A 23 4.38 -8.06 -0.05
C ASN A 23 3.72 -6.69 -0.28
N LEU A 24 4.34 -5.60 0.18
CA LEU A 24 3.77 -4.26 0.05
C LEU A 24 3.71 -3.82 -1.42
N TYR A 25 4.70 -4.21 -2.23
CA TYR A 25 4.71 -3.97 -3.66
C TYR A 25 3.56 -4.68 -4.37
N CYS A 26 3.33 -5.97 -4.08
CA CYS A 26 2.19 -6.71 -4.61
C CYS A 26 0.86 -6.06 -4.20
N VAL A 27 0.71 -5.69 -2.92
CA VAL A 27 -0.49 -4.98 -2.43
C VAL A 27 -0.69 -3.66 -3.17
N ALA A 28 0.38 -2.87 -3.35
CA ALA A 28 0.30 -1.59 -4.05
C ALA A 28 -0.15 -1.77 -5.51
N PHE A 29 0.33 -2.82 -6.19
CA PHE A 29 -0.03 -3.11 -7.57
C PHE A 29 -1.50 -3.54 -7.70
N GLU A 30 -1.95 -4.50 -6.90
CA GLU A 30 -3.36 -4.95 -6.91
C GLU A 30 -4.30 -3.83 -6.48
N LEU A 31 -3.91 -3.00 -5.51
CA LEU A 31 -4.71 -1.85 -5.09
C LEU A 31 -4.81 -0.80 -6.19
N MET A 32 -3.71 -0.55 -6.91
CA MET A 32 -3.71 0.35 -8.07
C MET A 32 -4.63 -0.19 -9.18
N ASP A 33 -4.56 -1.47 -9.50
CA ASP A 33 -5.41 -2.13 -10.51
C ASP A 33 -6.89 -2.06 -10.12
N ALA A 34 -7.22 -2.40 -8.87
CA ALA A 34 -8.59 -2.31 -8.36
C ALA A 34 -9.14 -0.88 -8.44
N GLN A 35 -8.35 0.12 -8.05
CA GLN A 35 -8.75 1.53 -8.17
C GLN A 35 -8.86 2.01 -9.62
N TRP A 36 -8.00 1.51 -10.51
CA TRP A 36 -8.03 1.81 -11.93
C TRP A 36 -9.35 1.33 -12.56
N LEU A 37 -9.67 0.06 -12.34
CA LEU A 37 -10.86 -0.59 -12.89
C LEU A 37 -12.14 0.02 -12.30
N ALA A 38 -12.19 0.25 -10.99
CA ALA A 38 -13.36 0.84 -10.33
C ALA A 38 -13.68 2.26 -10.83
N LYS A 39 -12.67 3.01 -11.27
CA LYS A 39 -12.84 4.36 -11.82
C LYS A 39 -13.13 4.38 -13.33
N GLY A 40 -12.99 3.25 -14.03
CA GLY A 40 -12.95 3.23 -15.50
C GLY A 40 -11.85 4.15 -16.03
N ALA A 41 -10.71 4.18 -15.34
CA ALA A 41 -9.66 5.15 -15.60
C ALA A 41 -9.07 4.98 -17.00
N SER A 42 -8.79 6.10 -17.65
CA SER A 42 -7.95 6.15 -18.84
C SER A 42 -6.52 6.49 -18.43
N TYR A 43 -5.63 6.49 -19.42
CA TYR A 43 -4.25 6.94 -19.23
C TYR A 43 -4.16 8.37 -18.63
N MET A 44 -5.13 9.25 -18.93
CA MET A 44 -5.13 10.63 -18.42
C MET A 44 -5.25 10.69 -16.88
N GLU A 45 -5.86 9.69 -16.26
CA GLU A 45 -6.03 9.59 -14.82
C GLU A 45 -4.85 8.90 -14.12
N PHE A 46 -3.82 8.46 -14.84
CA PHE A 46 -2.72 7.65 -14.27
C PHE A 46 -2.11 8.26 -13.01
N ASN A 47 -1.76 9.55 -13.05
CA ASN A 47 -1.19 10.24 -11.90
C ASN A 47 -2.19 10.37 -10.73
N ASN A 48 -3.49 10.45 -11.01
CA ASN A 48 -4.52 10.53 -9.99
C ASN A 48 -4.74 9.18 -9.31
N VAL A 49 -4.73 8.09 -10.09
CA VAL A 49 -4.79 6.73 -9.55
C VAL A 49 -3.57 6.47 -8.66
N LEU A 50 -2.35 6.74 -9.14
CA LEU A 50 -1.14 6.58 -8.32
C LEU A 50 -1.18 7.37 -7.00
N LYS A 51 -1.64 8.62 -7.03
CA LYS A 51 -1.79 9.43 -5.81
C LYS A 51 -2.83 8.85 -4.84
N SER A 52 -3.94 8.33 -5.38
CA SER A 52 -4.98 7.66 -4.62
C SER A 52 -4.47 6.38 -3.96
N THR A 53 -3.76 5.52 -4.71
CA THR A 53 -3.12 4.31 -4.20
C THR A 53 -2.13 4.64 -3.09
N ARG A 54 -1.23 5.61 -3.33
CA ARG A 54 -0.25 6.03 -2.31
C ARG A 54 -0.92 6.53 -1.04
N THR A 55 -1.93 7.40 -1.18
CA THR A 55 -2.64 7.99 -0.05
C THR A 55 -3.36 6.92 0.78
N GLN A 56 -3.93 5.90 0.12
CA GLN A 56 -4.56 4.79 0.82
C GLN A 56 -3.53 3.95 1.58
N LEU A 57 -2.41 3.56 0.95
CA LEU A 57 -1.35 2.80 1.61
C LEU A 57 -0.72 3.57 2.77
N GLU A 58 -0.49 4.88 2.62
CA GLU A 58 0.04 5.72 3.70
C GLU A 58 -0.91 5.74 4.91
N ARG A 59 -2.23 5.74 4.69
CA ARG A 59 -3.23 5.66 5.76
C ARG A 59 -3.24 4.30 6.42
N GLU A 60 -3.22 3.21 5.65
CA GLU A 60 -3.21 1.85 6.19
C GLU A 60 -1.94 1.57 6.99
N LEU A 61 -0.76 1.98 6.49
CA LEU A 61 0.51 1.91 7.24
C LEU A 61 0.50 2.78 8.51
N ALA A 62 -0.34 3.81 8.56
CA ALA A 62 -0.50 4.67 9.72
C ALA A 62 -1.58 4.18 10.72
N LEU A 63 -2.15 2.98 10.54
CA LEU A 63 -3.00 2.33 11.54
C LEU A 63 -2.18 1.74 12.69
N GLU A 64 -2.62 1.94 13.94
CA GLU A 64 -1.88 1.54 15.16
C GLU A 64 -1.71 0.02 15.30
N ASP A 65 -2.61 -0.75 14.70
CA ASP A 65 -2.71 -2.20 14.89
C ASP A 65 -1.95 -3.02 13.82
N ILE A 66 -1.04 -2.38 13.07
CA ILE A 66 -0.29 -3.04 11.98
C ILE A 66 1.04 -3.55 12.52
N SER A 67 1.17 -4.88 12.61
CA SER A 67 2.41 -5.57 13.02
C SER A 67 3.14 -6.24 11.85
N SER A 68 2.45 -6.45 10.74
CA SER A 68 2.97 -7.00 9.49
C SER A 68 2.27 -6.34 8.30
N VAL A 69 2.92 -6.35 7.12
CA VAL A 69 2.28 -5.96 5.86
C VAL A 69 1.03 -6.80 5.57
N LYS A 70 0.96 -8.02 6.11
CA LYS A 70 -0.20 -8.91 6.01
C LYS A 70 -1.43 -8.43 6.75
N ASP A 71 -1.25 -7.53 7.72
CA ASP A 71 -2.34 -6.95 8.52
C ASP A 71 -3.01 -5.77 7.80
N LEU A 72 -2.42 -5.28 6.70
CA LEU A 72 -3.00 -4.19 5.93
C LEU A 72 -4.36 -4.62 5.34
N PRO A 73 -5.41 -3.80 5.45
CA PRO A 73 -6.70 -4.08 4.81
C PRO A 73 -6.58 -4.42 3.31
N ALA A 74 -5.69 -3.73 2.58
CA ALA A 74 -5.44 -3.98 1.17
C ALA A 74 -4.73 -5.32 0.89
N TYR A 75 -4.15 -5.98 1.89
CA TYR A 75 -3.53 -7.31 1.73
C TYR A 75 -4.54 -8.38 1.32
N ASN A 76 -5.83 -8.19 1.66
CA ASN A 76 -6.92 -9.08 1.24
C ASN A 76 -7.07 -9.15 -0.30
N LEU A 77 -6.58 -8.14 -1.04
CA LEU A 77 -6.58 -8.16 -2.51
C LEU A 77 -5.68 -9.26 -3.09
N LEU A 78 -4.70 -9.74 -2.32
CA LEU A 78 -3.80 -10.82 -2.75
C LEU A 78 -4.43 -12.21 -2.62
N GLN A 79 -5.51 -12.35 -1.84
CA GLN A 79 -6.14 -13.65 -1.55
C GLN A 79 -7.31 -14.00 -2.49
N ARG A 80 -7.14 -13.75 -3.80
CA ARG A 80 -8.16 -14.11 -4.81
C ARG A 80 -8.52 -15.60 -4.79
#